data_AF-A0A6H9UZD2-F1
#
_entry.id   AF-A0A6H9UZD2-F1
#
_cell.length_a   1.000
_cell.length_b   1.000
_cell.length_c   1.000
_cell.angle_alpha   90.00
_cell.angle_beta   90.00
_cell.angle_gamma   90.00
#
_symmetry.space_group_name_H-M   'P 1'
#
loop_
_entity.id
_entity.type
_entity.pdbx_description
1 polymer ?
#
loop_
_entity_poly.entity_id
_entity_poly.type
_entity_poly.pdbx_seq_one_letter_code
_entity_poly.pdbx_strand_id
1 'polypeptide(L)'
;MSDRLSPEREAEIADALDRAADHIDTVGWLQGDLYDDYAQHGKPLAECRVCAMGALNMALHGTPMFPLNLQPDELTAHDVAALVEQRIAGSELADWNDSRGRTQAEVTALLRETAADLRNGGAS
;
A
#
# COMPACT_ATOMS: atom_id res chain seq x y z
N MET A 1 -17.75 -14.73 12.14
CA MET A 1 -17.79 -13.51 12.98
C MET A 1 -16.58 -12.71 12.55
N SER A 2 -16.78 -11.59 11.88
CA SER A 2 -15.67 -10.70 11.55
C SER A 2 -15.30 -9.99 12.85
N ASP A 3 -14.17 -10.37 13.45
CA ASP A 3 -13.58 -9.57 14.52
C ASP A 3 -13.11 -8.29 13.87
N ARG A 4 -13.87 -7.22 14.11
CA ARG A 4 -13.49 -5.87 13.73
C ARG A 4 -12.11 -5.56 14.30
N LEU A 5 -11.23 -4.96 13.50
CA LEU A 5 -9.93 -4.49 13.95
C LEU A 5 -10.07 -3.54 15.15
N SER A 6 -9.08 -3.52 16.04
CA SER A 6 -9.08 -2.53 17.12
C SER A 6 -8.91 -1.12 16.53
N PRO A 7 -9.41 -0.05 17.20
CA PRO A 7 -9.22 1.32 16.72
C PRO A 7 -7.75 1.70 16.52
N GLU A 8 -6.85 1.19 17.36
CA GLU A 8 -5.41 1.41 17.23
C GLU A 8 -4.87 0.77 15.94
N ARG A 9 -5.34 -0.44 15.62
CA ARG A 9 -4.96 -1.13 14.40
C ARG A 9 -5.55 -0.46 13.16
N GLU A 10 -6.80 0.02 13.22
CA GLU A 10 -7.41 0.83 12.15
C GLU A 10 -6.58 2.10 11.89
N ALA A 11 -6.12 2.78 12.94
CA ALA A 11 -5.29 3.97 12.83
C ALA A 11 -3.89 3.69 12.24
N GLU A 12 -3.23 2.62 12.70
CA GLU A 12 -1.92 2.20 12.16
C GLU A 12 -1.99 1.90 10.66
N ILE A 13 -3.04 1.21 10.21
CA ILE A 13 -3.27 0.91 8.80
C ILE A 13 -3.56 2.19 8.02
N ALA A 14 -4.39 3.10 8.55
CA ALA A 14 -4.67 4.37 7.90
C ALA A 14 -3.39 5.20 7.70
N ASP A 15 -2.51 5.23 8.69
CA ASP A 15 -1.23 5.93 8.58
C ASP A 15 -0.28 5.26 7.58
N ALA A 16 -0.27 3.93 7.49
CA ALA A 16 0.50 3.21 6.48
C ALA A 16 0.00 3.51 5.06
N LEU A 17 -1.32 3.59 4.84
CA LEU A 17 -1.93 3.92 3.57
C LEU A 17 -1.57 5.34 3.11
N ASP A 18 -1.63 6.33 4.00
CA ASP A 18 -1.22 7.70 3.68
C ASP A 18 0.27 7.78 3.35
N ARG A 19 1.13 7.14 4.15
CA ARG A 19 2.57 7.10 3.86
C ARG A 19 2.88 6.42 2.53
N ALA A 20 2.13 5.39 2.15
CA ALA A 20 2.28 4.73 0.86
C ALA A 20 1.88 5.66 -0.29
N ALA A 21 0.75 6.38 -0.15
CA ALA A 21 0.33 7.38 -1.14
C ALA A 21 1.35 8.52 -1.26
N ASP A 22 1.89 9.00 -0.15
CA ASP A 22 2.90 10.07 -0.12
C ASP A 22 4.23 9.62 -0.76
N HIS A 23 4.64 8.37 -0.55
CA HIS A 23 5.81 7.79 -1.22
C HIS A 23 5.61 7.77 -2.74
N ILE A 24 4.43 7.32 -3.20
CA ILE A 24 4.10 7.32 -4.62
C ILE A 24 4.09 8.75 -5.21
N ASP A 25 3.50 9.72 -4.51
CA ASP A 25 3.47 11.12 -4.96
C ASP A 25 4.86 11.76 -5.02
N THR A 26 5.74 11.39 -4.09
CA THR A 26 7.08 11.98 -3.97
C THR A 26 8.09 11.34 -4.92
N VAL A 27 8.11 10.01 -4.98
CA VAL A 27 9.16 9.23 -5.67
C VAL A 27 8.69 8.76 -7.04
N GLY A 28 7.41 8.45 -7.17
CA GLY A 28 6.74 8.10 -8.40
C GLY A 28 6.16 6.69 -8.41
N TRP A 29 5.20 6.50 -9.31
CA TRP A 29 4.43 5.28 -9.50
C TRP A 29 4.93 4.44 -10.68
N LEU A 30 4.73 3.12 -10.60
CA LEU A 30 4.87 2.20 -11.73
C LEU A 30 3.87 1.04 -11.67
N GLN A 31 3.81 0.28 -12.77
CA GLN A 31 3.04 -0.96 -12.91
C GLN A 31 3.98 -2.14 -13.16
N GLY A 32 3.57 -3.33 -12.75
CA GLY A 32 4.20 -4.62 -13.08
C GLY A 32 5.20 -5.16 -12.06
N ASP A 33 5.86 -4.27 -11.30
CA ASP A 33 6.91 -4.65 -10.36
C ASP A 33 6.75 -3.95 -8.99
N LEU A 34 7.34 -4.50 -7.93
CA LEU A 34 7.32 -3.85 -6.60
C LEU A 34 8.08 -2.52 -6.60
N TYR A 35 9.15 -2.44 -7.38
CA TYR A 35 9.98 -1.26 -7.57
C TYR A 35 10.66 -1.33 -8.94
N ASP A 36 11.07 -0.19 -9.49
CA ASP A 36 11.76 -0.21 -10.79
C ASP A 36 13.21 -0.68 -10.67
N ASP A 37 13.79 -1.07 -11.80
CA ASP A 37 15.18 -1.49 -11.93
C ASP A 37 16.21 -0.40 -11.57
N TYR A 38 15.81 0.77 -11.09
CA TYR A 38 16.72 1.83 -10.66
C TYR A 38 17.65 1.40 -9.52
N ALA A 39 17.25 0.42 -8.71
CA ALA A 39 18.13 -0.21 -7.73
C ALA A 39 19.37 -0.87 -8.38
N GLN A 40 19.23 -1.43 -9.59
CA GLN A 40 20.32 -2.02 -10.37
C GLN A 40 21.35 -0.97 -10.84
N HIS A 41 20.96 0.31 -10.80
CA HIS A 41 21.82 1.45 -11.14
C HIS A 41 22.44 2.14 -9.91
N GLY A 42 22.37 1.51 -8.74
CA GLY A 42 23.06 1.96 -7.52
C GLY A 42 22.33 3.04 -6.72
N LYS A 43 21.05 3.29 -7.01
CA LYS A 43 20.23 4.16 -6.18
C LYS A 43 19.68 3.43 -4.93
N PRO A 44 19.42 4.16 -3.83
CA PRO A 44 18.72 3.58 -2.68
C PRO A 44 17.32 3.11 -3.05
N LEU A 45 16.87 1.98 -2.47
CA LEU A 45 15.52 1.45 -2.67
C LEU A 45 14.42 2.46 -2.29
N ALA A 46 14.70 3.31 -1.30
CA ALA A 46 13.79 4.38 -0.88
C ALA A 46 13.57 5.49 -1.92
N GLU A 47 14.39 5.54 -2.97
CA GLU A 47 14.27 6.49 -4.09
C GLU A 47 13.75 5.81 -5.38
N CYS A 48 13.37 4.54 -5.32
CA CYS A 48 12.83 3.81 -6.46
C CYS A 48 11.33 4.08 -6.58
N ARG A 49 10.85 4.19 -7.83
CA ARG A 49 9.40 4.19 -8.08
C ARG A 49 8.83 2.84 -7.70
N VAL A 50 7.58 2.78 -7.30
CA VAL A 50 6.95 1.56 -6.78
C VAL A 50 5.52 1.39 -7.29
N CYS A 51 5.03 0.15 -7.31
CA CYS A 51 3.60 -0.12 -7.43
C CYS A 51 2.90 0.07 -6.07
N ALA A 52 1.58 -0.13 -6.03
CA ALA A 52 0.81 -0.06 -4.79
C ALA A 52 1.34 -0.98 -3.68
N MET A 53 1.67 -2.25 -3.99
CA MET A 53 2.20 -3.19 -2.99
C MET A 53 3.60 -2.79 -2.51
N GLY A 54 4.47 -2.32 -3.41
CA GLY A 54 5.78 -1.81 -3.06
C GLY A 54 5.70 -0.59 -2.15
N ALA A 55 4.73 0.31 -2.40
CA ALA A 55 4.47 1.46 -1.54
C ALA A 55 4.00 1.07 -0.13
N LEU A 56 3.15 0.04 -0.02
CA LEU A 56 2.75 -0.49 1.29
C LEU A 56 3.94 -1.08 2.05
N ASN A 57 4.80 -1.86 1.39
CA ASN A 57 6.04 -2.36 2.01
C ASN A 57 6.96 -1.20 2.43
N MET A 58 7.11 -0.17 1.59
CA MET A 58 7.87 1.03 1.94
C MET A 58 7.33 1.71 3.19
N ALA A 59 6.01 1.88 3.27
CA ALA A 59 5.34 2.56 4.39
C ALA A 59 5.42 1.79 5.72
N LEU A 60 5.48 0.45 5.66
CA LEU A 60 5.53 -0.43 6.82
C LEU A 60 6.96 -0.77 7.26
N HIS A 61 7.86 -0.95 6.29
CA HIS A 61 9.16 -1.60 6.52
C HIS A 61 10.35 -0.82 5.98
N GLY A 62 10.13 0.30 5.28
CA GLY A 62 11.20 1.13 4.70
C GLY A 62 11.91 0.49 3.50
N THR A 63 11.34 -0.57 2.91
CA THR A 63 11.85 -1.27 1.73
C THR A 63 10.66 -1.69 0.86
N PRO A 64 10.75 -1.68 -0.48
CA PRO A 64 9.64 -2.10 -1.34
C PRO A 64 9.45 -3.62 -1.36
N MET A 65 10.41 -4.37 -0.82
CA MET A 65 10.40 -5.83 -0.75
C MET A 65 9.71 -6.33 0.52
N PHE A 66 9.07 -7.49 0.42
CA PHE A 66 8.54 -8.18 1.59
C PHE A 66 9.68 -8.60 2.54
N PRO A 67 9.64 -8.21 3.82
CA PRO A 67 10.65 -8.63 4.80
C PRO A 67 10.52 -10.11 5.15
N LEU A 68 11.64 -10.84 5.17
CA LEU A 68 11.66 -12.29 5.41
C LEU A 68 11.51 -12.71 6.89
N ASN A 69 11.62 -11.77 7.83
CA ASN A 69 11.70 -12.05 9.28
C ASN A 69 10.67 -11.24 10.09
N LEU A 70 9.41 -11.23 9.63
CA LEU A 70 8.33 -10.57 10.36
C LEU A 70 7.99 -11.32 11.65
N GLN A 71 7.67 -10.55 12.70
CA GLN A 71 7.03 -11.10 13.89
C GLN A 71 5.55 -11.41 13.60
N PRO A 72 4.94 -12.37 14.29
CA PRO A 72 3.55 -12.80 14.00
C PRO A 72 2.47 -11.71 14.14
N ASP A 73 2.74 -10.64 14.86
CA ASP A 73 1.83 -9.53 15.15
C ASP A 73 2.13 -8.26 14.33
N GLU A 74 3.20 -8.28 13.53
CA GLU A 74 3.54 -7.19 12.63
C GLU A 74 2.57 -7.11 11.45
N LEU A 75 2.18 -5.88 11.13
CA LEU A 75 1.30 -5.60 10.00
C LEU A 75 2.04 -5.86 8.69
N THR A 76 1.44 -6.63 7.79
CA THR A 76 2.01 -6.87 6.46
C THR A 76 1.34 -6.01 5.40
N ALA A 77 2.02 -5.81 4.26
CA ALA A 77 1.40 -5.15 3.11
C ALA A 77 0.14 -5.89 2.63
N HIS A 78 0.06 -7.21 2.80
CA HIS A 78 -1.14 -7.99 2.44
C HIS A 78 -2.32 -7.71 3.38
N ASP A 79 -2.07 -7.56 4.68
CA ASP A 79 -3.13 -7.21 5.64
C ASP A 79 -3.75 -5.84 5.32
N VAL A 80 -2.89 -4.88 4.96
CA VAL A 80 -3.33 -3.54 4.54
C VAL A 80 -4.04 -3.60 3.19
N ALA A 81 -3.48 -4.32 2.21
CA ALA A 81 -4.06 -4.47 0.88
C ALA A 81 -5.46 -5.10 0.94
N ALA A 82 -5.70 -6.08 1.82
CA ALA A 82 -7.00 -6.73 1.96
C ALA A 82 -8.14 -5.76 2.33
N LEU A 83 -7.83 -4.64 3.00
CA LEU A 83 -8.82 -3.59 3.30
C LEU A 83 -9.06 -2.67 2.09
N VAL A 84 -8.01 -2.37 1.33
CA VAL A 84 -8.13 -1.63 0.07
C VAL A 84 -8.92 -2.44 -0.96
N GLU A 85 -8.68 -3.74 -1.02
CA GLU A 85 -9.29 -4.70 -1.95
C GLU A 85 -10.82 -4.78 -1.81
N GLN A 86 -11.34 -4.54 -0.61
CA GLN A 86 -12.78 -4.45 -0.36
C GLN A 86 -13.46 -3.33 -1.16
N ARG A 87 -12.71 -2.31 -1.59
CA ARG A 87 -13.20 -1.19 -2.40
C ARG A 87 -13.10 -1.43 -3.90
N ILE A 88 -12.28 -2.40 -4.33
CA ILE A 88 -11.97 -2.63 -5.75
C ILE A 88 -12.56 -3.94 -6.24
N ALA A 89 -13.89 -4.07 -6.15
CA ALA A 89 -14.73 -5.05 -6.84
C ALA A 89 -14.18 -6.50 -6.98
N GLY A 90 -13.41 -6.99 -6.00
CA GLY A 90 -12.85 -8.34 -5.99
C GLY A 90 -11.58 -8.54 -6.84
N SER A 91 -10.87 -7.47 -7.23
CA SER A 91 -9.51 -7.57 -7.75
C SER A 91 -8.49 -7.46 -6.63
N GLU A 92 -7.40 -8.20 -6.73
CA GLU A 92 -6.22 -7.99 -5.89
C GLU A 92 -5.62 -6.60 -6.19
N LEU A 93 -5.05 -5.96 -5.18
CA LEU A 93 -4.53 -4.59 -5.30
C LEU A 93 -3.43 -4.48 -6.38
N ALA A 94 -2.57 -5.49 -6.48
CA ALA A 94 -1.53 -5.56 -7.50
C ALA A 94 -2.12 -5.61 -8.93
N ASP A 95 -3.08 -6.50 -9.17
CA ASP A 95 -3.74 -6.61 -10.47
C ASP A 95 -4.52 -5.34 -10.84
N TRP A 96 -5.20 -4.75 -9.85
CA TRP A 96 -5.91 -3.50 -10.07
C TRP A 96 -4.98 -2.32 -10.36
N ASN A 97 -3.83 -2.25 -9.68
CA ASN A 97 -2.75 -1.30 -9.97
C ASN A 97 -2.22 -1.47 -11.39
N ASP A 98 -2.07 -2.72 -11.84
CA ASP A 98 -1.46 -3.04 -13.14
C ASP A 98 -2.47 -3.05 -14.30
N SER A 99 -3.74 -2.80 -14.00
CA SER A 99 -4.79 -2.73 -15.00
C SER A 99 -4.52 -1.65 -16.06
N ARG A 100 -4.83 -1.97 -17.32
CA ARG A 100 -4.61 -1.07 -18.44
C ARG A 100 -5.37 0.24 -18.24
N GLY A 101 -4.65 1.36 -18.31
CA GLY A 101 -5.23 2.70 -18.17
C GLY A 101 -5.36 3.18 -16.72
N ARG A 102 -4.93 2.37 -15.74
CA ARG A 102 -4.74 2.84 -14.37
C ARG A 102 -3.78 4.02 -14.34
N THR A 103 -4.00 4.91 -13.40
CA THR A 103 -3.15 6.08 -13.19
C THR A 103 -2.66 6.16 -11.74
N GLN A 104 -1.51 6.81 -11.55
CA GLN A 104 -0.98 7.16 -10.23
C GLN A 104 -2.02 7.88 -9.35
N ALA A 105 -2.77 8.82 -9.93
CA ALA A 105 -3.75 9.61 -9.20
C ALA A 105 -4.88 8.73 -8.63
N GLU A 106 -5.36 7.74 -9.41
CA GLU A 106 -6.37 6.81 -8.91
C GLU A 106 -5.82 5.90 -7.81
N VAL A 107 -4.58 5.42 -7.94
CA VAL A 107 -3.95 4.56 -6.93
C VAL A 107 -3.81 5.31 -5.61
N THR A 108 -3.20 6.51 -5.64
CA THR A 108 -3.01 7.34 -4.43
C THR A 108 -4.34 7.80 -3.82
N ALA A 109 -5.33 8.15 -4.64
CA ALA A 109 -6.67 8.47 -4.16
C ALA A 109 -7.32 7.29 -3.43
N LEU A 110 -7.27 6.09 -4.00
CA LEU A 110 -7.82 4.89 -3.37
C LEU A 110 -7.18 4.62 -2.00
N LEU A 111 -5.86 4.74 -1.88
CA LEU A 111 -5.16 4.55 -0.61
C LEU A 111 -5.60 5.58 0.44
N ARG A 112 -5.64 6.86 0.07
CA ARG A 112 -6.06 7.96 0.95
C ARG A 112 -7.52 7.88 1.36
N GLU A 113 -8.41 7.52 0.45
CA GLU A 113 -9.82 7.32 0.77
C GLU A 113 -10.00 6.15 1.75
N THR A 114 -9.25 5.05 1.56
CA THR A 114 -9.27 3.92 2.49
C THR A 114 -8.78 4.33 3.87
N ALA A 115 -7.71 5.13 3.93
CA ALA A 115 -7.20 5.69 5.19
C ALA A 115 -8.24 6.58 5.88
N ALA A 116 -8.93 7.44 5.12
CA ALA A 116 -9.96 8.33 5.65
C ALA A 116 -11.14 7.54 6.24
N ASP A 117 -11.59 6.49 5.57
CA ASP A 117 -12.72 5.68 6.05
C ASP A 117 -12.38 4.90 7.32
N LEU A 118 -11.16 4.35 7.43
CA LEU A 118 -10.68 3.70 8.65
C LEU A 118 -10.68 4.68 9.83
N ARG A 119 -10.22 5.92 9.64
CA ARG A 119 -10.25 6.95 10.69
C ARG A 119 -11.65 7.37 11.10
N ASN A 120 -12.60 7.32 10.17
CA ASN A 120 -14.00 7.65 10.43
C ASN A 120 -14.81 6.46 10.99
N GLY A 121 -14.15 5.33 11.28
CA GLY A 121 -14.77 4.17 11.91
C GLY A 121 -15.53 3.25 10.95
N GLY A 122 -15.30 3.38 9.65
CA GLY A 122 -15.86 2.56 8.57
C GLY A 122 -17.36 2.77 8.39
N ALA A 123 -17.76 3.61 7.43
CA ALA A 123 -19.12 3.54 6.90
C ALA A 123 -19.23 2.25 6.06
N SER A 124 -19.83 1.21 6.65
CA SER A 124 -20.42 0.11 5.88
C SER A 124 -21.74 0.55 5.24
#